data_AF-W1PD34-F1
#
_entry.id   AF-W1PD34-F1
#
_cell.length_a   1.000
_cell.length_b   1.000
_cell.length_c   1.000
_cell.angle_alpha   90.00
_cell.angle_beta   90.00
_cell.angle_gamma   90.00
#
_symmetry.space_group_name_H-M   'P 1'
#
loop_
_entity.id
_entity.type
_entity.pdbx_description
1 polymer ?
#
loop_
_entity_poly.entity_id
_entity_poly.type
_entity_poly.pdbx_seq_one_letter_code
_entity_poly.pdbx_strand_id
1 'polypeptide(L)'
;MHVVIDRQGNHGIHFRILAKALRMSSGDHIHSGSVVGKLEGERDATLSIVDLLRDDFIEKDRSCGIYFTQDWVSLLGDMHVASGGIHIWHMPALTEIFGDDSVLRFDGGTLGHPWGNAPGAIANRVAFEACGQACNEGCDLAREGNEVIREASRWSPGLAAACEVWKEIKFEFEAMDVLRQEGSMEKCGFNSMLSNEELEHKSDLSKEMDNLGLIGNTCAGGGPTLIFDVRDILSLIYDDTFKLKDRNGDSYSYILILKIRSLRLTMIVTLRVG
;
A
#
# COMPACT_ATOMS: atom_id res chain seq x y z
N MET A 1 -4.30 7.46 9.79
CA MET A 1 -3.29 7.41 10.87
C MET A 1 -2.12 6.47 10.53
N HIS A 2 -2.06 5.87 9.34
CA HIS A 2 -1.04 4.85 9.00
C HIS A 2 0.41 5.35 9.17
N VAL A 3 0.69 6.61 8.79
CA VAL A 3 2.00 7.29 8.96
C VAL A 3 2.60 7.20 10.36
N VAL A 4 1.79 7.02 11.41
CA VAL A 4 2.30 6.86 12.78
C VAL A 4 3.09 5.55 12.94
N ILE A 5 2.77 4.52 12.15
CA ILE A 5 3.31 3.18 12.28
C ILE A 5 4.13 2.70 11.08
N ASP A 6 4.03 3.33 9.90
CA ASP A 6 4.68 2.85 8.68
C ASP A 6 5.75 3.77 8.09
N ARG A 7 5.99 4.94 8.70
CA ARG A 7 6.93 5.95 8.16
C ARG A 7 8.40 5.62 8.38
N GLN A 8 8.74 4.94 9.47
CA GLN A 8 10.13 4.79 9.91
C GLN A 8 10.66 3.41 9.51
N GLY A 9 11.62 3.36 8.59
CA GLY A 9 12.21 2.09 8.13
C GLY A 9 12.98 1.30 9.21
N ASN A 10 13.20 1.88 10.40
CA ASN A 10 13.85 1.20 11.53
C ASN A 10 12.87 0.67 12.60
N HIS A 11 11.60 1.07 12.58
CA HIS A 11 10.61 0.69 13.58
C HIS A 11 9.18 0.86 13.05
N GLY A 12 8.37 -0.19 13.11
CA GLY A 12 6.95 -0.12 12.75
C GLY A 12 6.44 -1.30 11.93
N ILE A 13 5.41 -1.03 11.13
CA ILE A 13 4.75 -1.96 10.21
C ILE A 13 4.71 -1.28 8.84
N HIS A 14 5.43 -1.79 7.85
CA HIS A 14 5.42 -1.21 6.51
C HIS A 14 3.99 -1.23 5.91
N PHE A 15 3.62 -0.19 5.16
CA PHE A 15 2.26 -0.01 4.64
C PHE A 15 1.75 -1.21 3.82
N ARG A 16 2.63 -1.89 3.08
CA ARG A 16 2.31 -3.13 2.33
C ARG A 16 1.56 -4.19 3.16
N ILE A 17 1.86 -4.29 4.45
CA ILE A 17 1.16 -5.24 5.34
C ILE A 17 -0.25 -4.76 5.66
N LEU A 18 -0.41 -3.46 5.86
CA LEU A 18 -1.71 -2.84 6.08
C LEU A 18 -2.57 -2.95 4.83
N ALA A 19 -1.97 -2.80 3.64
CA ALA A 19 -2.62 -3.00 2.35
C ALA A 19 -3.17 -4.43 2.22
N LYS A 20 -2.34 -5.46 2.50
CA LYS A 20 -2.79 -6.87 2.53
C LYS A 20 -3.94 -7.08 3.52
N ALA A 21 -3.80 -6.55 4.73
CA ALA A 21 -4.81 -6.67 5.78
C ALA A 21 -6.16 -6.05 5.37
N LEU A 22 -6.12 -4.93 4.67
CA LEU A 22 -7.31 -4.22 4.18
C LEU A 22 -7.99 -4.95 3.02
N ARG A 23 -7.22 -5.46 2.04
CA ARG A 23 -7.74 -6.31 0.96
C ARG A 23 -8.44 -7.55 1.51
N MET A 24 -7.83 -8.23 2.48
CA MET A 24 -8.46 -9.36 3.18
C MET A 24 -9.70 -8.98 4.00
N SER A 25 -9.79 -7.71 4.43
CA SER A 25 -10.96 -7.19 5.13
C SER A 25 -12.07 -6.73 4.18
N SER A 26 -11.92 -6.98 2.87
CA SER A 26 -12.85 -6.60 1.81
C SER A 26 -13.03 -5.09 1.68
N GLY A 27 -11.91 -4.36 1.56
CA GLY A 27 -11.94 -2.95 1.14
C GLY A 27 -12.26 -2.84 -0.35
N ASP A 28 -12.98 -1.79 -0.77
CA ASP A 28 -13.14 -1.51 -2.19
C ASP A 28 -12.00 -0.60 -2.68
N HIS A 29 -11.64 0.43 -1.90
CA HIS A 29 -10.64 1.44 -2.26
C HIS A 29 -9.68 1.71 -1.09
N ILE A 30 -8.40 1.96 -1.38
CA ILE A 30 -7.38 2.31 -0.38
C ILE A 30 -6.40 3.38 -0.86
N HIS A 31 -6.12 4.36 0.01
CA HIS A 31 -5.05 5.34 -0.19
C HIS A 31 -3.69 4.70 -0.01
N SER A 32 -2.91 4.58 -1.08
CA SER A 32 -1.57 3.97 -0.99
C SER A 32 -0.43 4.82 -1.57
N GLY A 33 -0.62 6.14 -1.62
CA GLY A 33 0.42 7.10 -2.01
C GLY A 33 0.18 7.71 -3.39
N SER A 34 0.97 8.73 -3.73
CA SER A 34 0.88 9.39 -5.05
C SER A 34 2.23 9.59 -5.73
N VAL A 35 3.33 9.21 -5.07
CA VAL A 35 4.75 9.37 -5.49
C VAL A 35 5.19 10.82 -5.67
N VAL A 36 4.46 11.61 -6.47
CA VAL A 36 4.78 13.00 -6.83
C VAL A 36 4.06 14.04 -5.96
N GLY A 37 3.14 13.59 -5.08
CA GLY A 37 2.36 14.46 -4.22
C GLY A 37 3.08 14.90 -2.96
N LYS A 38 2.33 15.56 -2.07
CA LYS A 38 2.86 16.14 -0.82
C LYS A 38 3.30 15.08 0.20
N LEU A 39 2.64 13.93 0.19
CA LEU A 39 2.90 12.86 1.16
C LEU A 39 3.98 11.95 0.61
N GLU A 40 4.80 11.42 1.52
CA GLU A 40 5.88 10.51 1.17
C GLU A 40 5.38 9.26 0.44
N GLY A 41 6.15 8.82 -0.55
CA GLY A 41 5.96 7.58 -1.29
C GLY A 41 7.11 7.36 -2.25
N GLU A 42 8.02 6.46 -1.91
CA GLU A 42 9.06 6.00 -2.83
C GLU A 42 8.41 5.22 -3.98
N ARG A 43 8.87 5.41 -5.22
CA ARG A 43 8.15 4.94 -6.42
C ARG A 43 8.04 3.42 -6.45
N ASP A 44 9.14 2.70 -6.26
CA ASP A 44 9.18 1.25 -6.42
C ASP A 44 8.42 0.55 -5.28
N ALA A 45 8.56 1.05 -4.05
CA ALA A 45 7.78 0.60 -2.90
C ALA A 45 6.27 0.88 -3.08
N THR A 46 5.91 2.03 -3.67
CA THR A 46 4.51 2.37 -3.93
C THR A 46 3.90 1.47 -5.00
N LEU A 47 4.62 1.20 -6.08
CA LEU A 47 4.17 0.30 -7.14
C LEU A 47 3.95 -1.11 -6.61
N SER A 48 4.85 -1.64 -5.80
CA SER A 48 4.68 -2.97 -5.23
C SER A 48 3.49 -3.09 -4.28
N ILE A 49 3.13 -2.00 -3.58
CA ILE A 49 1.89 -1.94 -2.82
C ILE A 49 0.67 -1.98 -3.75
N VAL A 50 0.71 -1.28 -4.88
CA VAL A 50 -0.38 -1.27 -5.87
C VAL A 50 -0.56 -2.66 -6.49
N ASP A 51 0.52 -3.36 -6.82
CA ASP A 51 0.46 -4.74 -7.31
C ASP A 51 -0.17 -5.67 -6.27
N LEU A 52 0.21 -5.54 -5.00
CA LEU A 52 -0.39 -6.30 -3.89
C LEU A 52 -1.90 -6.04 -3.72
N LEU A 53 -2.39 -4.87 -4.13
CA LEU A 53 -3.81 -4.51 -4.03
C LEU A 53 -4.60 -4.99 -5.24
N ARG A 54 -4.02 -4.98 -6.43
CA ARG A 54 -4.74 -5.26 -7.69
C ARG A 54 -4.59 -6.69 -8.18
N ASP A 55 -3.38 -7.21 -8.19
CA ASP A 55 -3.05 -8.43 -8.91
C ASP A 55 -3.47 -9.66 -8.13
N ASP A 56 -3.76 -10.76 -8.84
CA ASP A 56 -4.08 -12.04 -8.21
C ASP A 56 -2.83 -12.78 -7.74
N PHE A 57 -1.70 -12.56 -8.41
CA PHE A 57 -0.43 -13.23 -8.10
C PHE A 57 0.73 -12.26 -8.25
N ILE A 58 1.54 -12.13 -7.20
CA ILE A 58 2.69 -11.23 -7.14
C ILE A 58 3.94 -12.06 -6.82
N GLU A 59 4.92 -12.05 -7.71
CA GLU A 59 6.20 -12.75 -7.47
C GLU A 59 7.06 -12.06 -6.43
N LYS A 60 7.92 -12.83 -5.76
CA LYS A 60 8.94 -12.29 -4.87
C LYS A 60 9.91 -11.40 -5.64
N ASP A 61 9.95 -10.13 -5.29
CA ASP A 61 10.95 -9.18 -5.74
C ASP A 61 11.38 -8.24 -4.60
N ARG A 62 12.60 -8.46 -4.11
CA ARG A 62 13.16 -7.65 -3.02
C ARG A 62 13.54 -6.24 -3.44
N SER A 63 13.75 -6.00 -4.74
CA SER A 63 14.13 -4.68 -5.24
C SER A 63 13.01 -3.66 -5.08
N CYS A 64 11.75 -4.11 -5.08
CA CYS A 64 10.55 -3.31 -4.82
C CYS A 64 9.91 -3.61 -3.44
N GLY A 65 10.57 -4.40 -2.58
CA GLY A 65 10.14 -4.68 -1.22
C GLY A 65 9.11 -5.81 -1.06
N ILE A 66 8.93 -6.66 -2.08
CA ILE A 66 8.14 -7.90 -1.99
C ILE A 66 9.05 -9.05 -1.53
N TYR A 67 8.95 -9.39 -0.25
CA TYR A 67 9.81 -10.42 0.35
C TYR A 67 9.35 -11.86 0.07
N PHE A 68 8.06 -12.05 -0.22
CA PHE A 68 7.41 -13.33 -0.45
C PHE A 68 6.45 -13.23 -1.62
N THR A 69 6.43 -14.29 -2.43
CA THR A 69 5.40 -14.48 -3.46
C THR A 69 4.03 -14.52 -2.78
N GLN A 70 3.08 -13.78 -3.33
CA GLN A 70 1.71 -13.68 -2.82
C GLN A 70 0.74 -14.20 -3.87
N ASP A 71 0.00 -15.25 -3.51
CA ASP A 71 -1.17 -15.72 -4.27
C ASP A 71 -2.42 -15.28 -3.51
N TRP A 72 -3.33 -14.59 -4.19
CA TRP A 72 -4.59 -14.11 -3.63
C TRP A 72 -5.76 -15.06 -3.90
N VAL A 73 -5.52 -16.16 -4.62
CA VAL A 73 -6.49 -17.24 -4.88
C VAL A 73 -7.85 -16.70 -5.34
N SER A 74 -7.82 -15.76 -6.28
CA SER A 74 -8.98 -15.08 -6.85
C SER A 74 -9.76 -14.19 -5.88
N LEU A 75 -9.15 -13.79 -4.76
CA LEU A 75 -9.68 -12.69 -3.95
C LEU A 75 -9.67 -11.41 -4.79
N LEU A 76 -10.82 -10.72 -4.82
CA LEU A 76 -10.97 -9.46 -5.55
C LEU A 76 -9.88 -8.46 -5.14
N GLY A 77 -9.44 -7.66 -6.13
CA GLY A 77 -8.51 -6.57 -5.91
C GLY A 77 -9.20 -5.33 -5.33
N ASP A 78 -8.42 -4.52 -4.64
CA ASP A 78 -8.81 -3.20 -4.13
C ASP A 78 -8.33 -2.12 -5.12
N MET A 79 -9.13 -1.07 -5.33
CA MET A 79 -8.73 0.05 -6.16
C MET A 79 -7.76 0.97 -5.41
N HIS A 80 -6.60 1.21 -6.04
CA HIS A 80 -5.63 2.19 -5.58
C HIS A 80 -6.20 3.61 -5.64
N VAL A 81 -5.99 4.41 -4.58
CA VAL A 81 -6.32 5.84 -4.54
C VAL A 81 -5.05 6.69 -4.39
N ALA A 82 -4.69 7.42 -5.45
CA ALA A 82 -3.66 8.44 -5.42
C ALA A 82 -4.24 9.77 -4.96
N SER A 83 -3.73 10.31 -3.84
CA SER A 83 -4.28 11.53 -3.24
C SER A 83 -3.22 12.27 -2.42
N GLY A 84 -3.38 13.59 -2.33
CA GLY A 84 -2.59 14.44 -1.43
C GLY A 84 -1.60 15.34 -2.16
N GLY A 85 -1.93 16.62 -2.32
CA GLY A 85 -1.04 17.61 -2.94
C GLY A 85 -0.85 17.46 -4.45
N ILE A 86 -1.69 16.68 -5.14
CA ILE A 86 -1.62 16.53 -6.60
C ILE A 86 -2.43 17.60 -7.35
N HIS A 87 -2.00 17.93 -8.58
CA HIS A 87 -2.58 18.94 -9.48
C HIS A 87 -2.30 18.55 -10.94
N ILE A 88 -2.80 19.32 -11.92
CA ILE A 88 -2.81 18.91 -13.34
C ILE A 88 -1.44 18.55 -13.94
N TRP A 89 -0.34 19.14 -13.47
CA TRP A 89 1.01 18.85 -13.95
C TRP A 89 1.53 17.48 -13.49
N HIS A 90 0.90 16.89 -12.48
CA HIS A 90 1.17 15.53 -12.05
C HIS A 90 0.39 14.50 -12.88
N MET A 91 -0.60 14.90 -13.68
CA MET A 91 -1.47 13.97 -14.40
C MET A 91 -0.69 12.97 -15.28
N PRO A 92 0.29 13.38 -16.11
CA PRO A 92 1.02 12.42 -16.95
C PRO A 92 1.78 11.38 -16.13
N ALA A 93 2.43 11.80 -15.05
CA ALA A 93 3.15 10.89 -14.16
C ALA A 93 2.19 9.95 -13.42
N LEU A 94 1.04 10.45 -12.95
CA LEU A 94 0.04 9.62 -12.28
C LEU A 94 -0.56 8.57 -13.24
N THR A 95 -0.83 8.94 -14.49
CA THR A 95 -1.30 8.01 -15.52
C THR A 95 -0.24 6.95 -15.86
N GLU A 96 1.03 7.34 -15.98
CA GLU A 96 2.14 6.40 -16.22
C GLU A 96 2.35 5.43 -15.06
N ILE A 97 2.38 5.94 -13.82
CA ILE A 97 2.68 5.15 -12.63
C ILE A 97 1.53 4.19 -12.31
N PHE A 98 0.29 4.69 -12.30
CA PHE A 98 -0.83 3.95 -11.71
C PHE A 98 -1.76 3.31 -12.74
N GLY A 99 -1.70 3.70 -14.01
CA GLY A 99 -2.60 3.18 -15.04
C GLY A 99 -4.10 3.39 -14.73
N ASP A 100 -4.93 2.63 -15.44
CA ASP A 100 -6.38 2.86 -15.52
C ASP A 100 -7.14 2.51 -14.22
N ASP A 101 -6.74 1.45 -13.52
CA ASP A 101 -7.43 0.95 -12.33
C ASP A 101 -7.09 1.75 -11.05
N SER A 102 -7.14 3.08 -11.15
CA SER A 102 -6.81 4.02 -10.08
C SER A 102 -7.87 5.11 -9.89
N VAL A 103 -7.96 5.61 -8.66
CA VAL A 103 -8.67 6.85 -8.35
C VAL A 103 -7.66 7.96 -8.10
N LEU A 104 -7.64 8.96 -8.96
CA LEU A 104 -6.83 10.16 -8.79
C LEU A 104 -7.66 11.27 -8.10
N ARG A 105 -7.35 11.61 -6.85
CA ARG A 105 -8.09 12.60 -6.06
C ARG A 105 -7.41 13.97 -6.01
N PHE A 106 -8.00 14.93 -6.70
CA PHE A 106 -7.57 16.32 -6.72
C PHE A 106 -8.44 17.20 -5.82
N ASP A 107 -8.16 17.23 -4.52
CA ASP A 107 -8.91 18.09 -3.58
C ASP A 107 -8.52 19.57 -3.76
N GLY A 108 -7.34 19.94 -3.27
CA GLY A 108 -6.78 21.29 -3.47
C GLY A 108 -6.57 21.62 -4.95
N GLY A 109 -6.24 20.61 -5.77
CA GLY A 109 -6.15 20.71 -7.22
C GLY A 109 -7.48 20.93 -7.94
N THR A 110 -8.62 20.91 -7.24
CA THR A 110 -9.94 21.31 -7.77
C THR A 110 -10.44 22.58 -7.09
N LEU A 111 -10.50 22.57 -5.77
CA LEU A 111 -11.07 23.66 -4.97
C LEU A 111 -10.20 24.92 -4.99
N GLY A 112 -8.90 24.78 -5.24
CA GLY A 112 -7.97 25.90 -5.40
C GLY A 112 -7.97 26.54 -6.79
N HIS A 113 -8.83 26.08 -7.71
CA HIS A 113 -8.90 26.65 -9.05
C HIS A 113 -9.42 28.09 -9.02
N PRO A 114 -8.78 29.05 -9.73
CA PRO A 114 -9.08 30.48 -9.60
C PRO A 114 -10.50 30.86 -10.06
N TRP A 115 -11.13 30.01 -10.85
CA TRP A 115 -12.51 30.21 -11.35
C TRP A 115 -13.56 29.34 -10.64
N GLY A 116 -13.18 28.72 -9.52
CA GLY A 116 -14.08 27.88 -8.71
C GLY A 116 -14.08 26.40 -9.08
N ASN A 117 -14.89 25.64 -8.34
CA ASN A 117 -14.82 24.18 -8.29
C ASN A 117 -15.14 23.49 -9.62
N ALA A 118 -16.18 23.95 -10.32
CA ALA A 118 -16.59 23.33 -11.59
C ALA A 118 -15.50 23.46 -12.66
N PRO A 119 -14.90 24.65 -12.90
CA PRO A 119 -13.73 24.77 -13.76
C PRO A 119 -12.53 23.92 -13.31
N GLY A 120 -12.27 23.82 -12.00
CA GLY A 120 -11.21 22.95 -11.48
C GLY A 120 -11.44 21.47 -11.80
N ALA A 121 -12.67 20.99 -11.63
CA ALA A 121 -13.04 19.61 -11.96
C ALA A 121 -12.92 19.34 -13.47
N ILE A 122 -13.36 20.30 -14.30
CA ILE A 122 -13.22 20.22 -15.76
C ILE A 122 -11.73 20.21 -16.16
N ALA A 123 -10.89 21.05 -15.57
CA ALA A 123 -9.45 21.07 -15.84
C ALA A 123 -8.79 19.72 -15.55
N ASN A 124 -9.08 19.13 -14.39
CA ASN A 124 -8.58 17.80 -14.04
C ASN A 124 -9.08 16.73 -15.01
N ARG A 125 -10.36 16.77 -15.40
CA ARG A 125 -10.93 15.81 -16.36
C ARG A 125 -10.31 15.93 -17.75
N VAL A 126 -10.12 17.15 -18.26
CA VAL A 126 -9.47 17.40 -19.54
C VAL A 126 -8.03 16.91 -19.54
N ALA A 127 -7.26 17.22 -18.48
CA ALA A 127 -5.89 16.73 -18.35
C ALA A 127 -5.82 15.20 -18.35
N PHE A 128 -6.73 14.54 -17.62
CA PHE A 128 -6.81 13.08 -17.56
C PHE A 128 -7.13 12.46 -18.93
N GLU A 129 -8.16 12.96 -19.62
CA GLU A 129 -8.54 12.45 -20.95
C GLU A 129 -7.45 12.70 -22.00
N ALA A 130 -6.78 13.85 -21.95
CA ALA A 130 -5.66 14.15 -22.86
C ALA A 130 -4.47 13.20 -22.62
N CYS A 131 -4.14 12.91 -21.35
CA CYS A 131 -3.09 11.95 -21.02
C CYS A 131 -3.47 10.53 -21.43
N GLY A 132 -4.71 10.11 -21.17
CA GLY A 132 -5.23 8.80 -21.58
C GLY A 132 -5.22 8.63 -23.11
N GLN A 133 -5.67 9.64 -23.85
CA GLN A 133 -5.61 9.63 -25.31
C GLN A 133 -4.16 9.53 -25.80
N ALA A 134 -3.26 10.38 -25.30
CA ALA A 134 -1.86 10.36 -25.70
C ALA A 134 -1.19 9.01 -25.39
N CYS A 135 -1.45 8.43 -24.21
CA CYS A 135 -0.98 7.10 -23.84
C CYS A 135 -1.44 6.03 -24.85
N ASN A 136 -2.73 6.03 -25.19
CA ASN A 136 -3.31 5.10 -26.15
C ASN A 136 -2.78 5.28 -27.59
N GLU A 137 -2.32 6.49 -27.93
CA GLU A 137 -1.64 6.79 -29.19
C GLU A 137 -0.15 6.43 -29.19
N GLY A 138 0.37 5.88 -28.08
CA GLY A 138 1.76 5.43 -27.94
C GLY A 138 2.75 6.52 -27.50
N CYS A 139 2.25 7.64 -26.97
CA CYS A 139 3.07 8.72 -26.44
C CYS A 139 3.78 8.29 -25.14
N ASP A 140 5.07 8.60 -25.00
CA ASP A 140 5.80 8.38 -23.76
C ASP A 140 5.49 9.52 -22.77
N LEU A 141 4.49 9.31 -21.91
CA LEU A 141 4.05 10.32 -20.94
C LEU A 141 5.16 10.75 -19.96
N ALA A 142 6.15 9.91 -19.68
CA ALA A 142 7.26 10.28 -18.79
C ALA A 142 8.15 11.36 -19.42
N ARG A 143 8.25 11.39 -20.76
CA ARG A 143 9.06 12.35 -21.51
C ARG A 143 8.25 13.51 -22.06
N GLU A 144 7.07 13.22 -22.59
CA GLU A 144 6.26 14.12 -23.42
C GLU A 144 5.02 14.64 -22.68
N GLY A 145 4.73 14.15 -21.47
CA GLY A 145 3.51 14.46 -20.72
C GLY A 145 3.27 15.95 -20.49
N ASN A 146 4.33 16.73 -20.25
CA ASN A 146 4.19 18.18 -20.10
C ASN A 146 3.68 18.85 -21.38
N GLU A 147 4.07 18.34 -22.56
CA GLU A 147 3.61 18.90 -23.83
C GLU A 147 2.16 18.51 -24.10
N VAL A 148 1.74 17.29 -23.74
CA VAL A 148 0.33 16.87 -23.79
C VAL A 148 -0.56 17.84 -23.01
N ILE A 149 -0.15 18.22 -21.79
CA ILE A 149 -0.89 19.19 -20.96
C ILE A 149 -0.89 20.58 -21.61
N ARG A 150 0.23 21.04 -22.19
CA ARG A 150 0.29 22.34 -22.87
C ARG A 150 -0.58 22.39 -24.12
N GLU A 151 -0.58 21.36 -24.93
CA GLU A 151 -1.43 21.26 -26.12
C GLU A 151 -2.91 21.25 -25.71
N ALA A 152 -3.29 20.47 -24.69
CA ALA A 152 -4.64 20.48 -24.13
C ALA A 152 -5.06 21.86 -23.60
N SER A 153 -4.12 22.61 -23.01
CA SER A 153 -4.36 23.95 -22.47
C SER A 153 -4.67 24.98 -23.57
N ARG A 154 -4.23 24.77 -24.81
CA ARG A 154 -4.52 25.73 -25.91
C ARG A 154 -5.99 25.82 -26.24
N TRP A 155 -6.75 24.74 -26.06
CA TRP A 155 -8.19 24.69 -26.34
C TRP A 155 -9.08 24.57 -25.10
N SER A 156 -8.50 24.35 -23.90
CA SER A 156 -9.21 24.33 -22.62
C SER A 156 -8.77 25.48 -21.71
N PRO A 157 -9.52 26.61 -21.67
CA PRO A 157 -9.16 27.77 -20.85
C PRO A 157 -9.08 27.48 -19.35
N GLY A 158 -9.93 26.58 -18.84
CA GLY A 158 -9.88 26.15 -17.43
C GLY A 158 -8.60 25.39 -17.12
N LEU A 159 -8.16 24.50 -18.02
CA LEU A 159 -6.89 23.82 -17.87
C LEU A 159 -5.71 24.81 -17.95
N ALA A 160 -5.74 25.78 -18.87
CA ALA A 160 -4.70 26.81 -18.97
C ALA A 160 -4.58 27.63 -17.67
N ALA A 161 -5.71 28.02 -17.07
CA ALA A 161 -5.73 28.73 -15.80
C ALA A 161 -5.14 27.87 -14.66
N ALA A 162 -5.50 26.59 -14.58
CA ALA A 162 -4.90 25.64 -13.65
C ALA A 162 -3.38 25.49 -13.83
N CYS A 163 -2.92 25.44 -15.09
CA CYS A 163 -1.50 25.36 -15.43
C CYS A 163 -0.71 26.53 -14.88
N GLU A 164 -1.20 27.76 -15.03
CA GLU A 164 -0.52 28.94 -14.52
C GLU A 164 -0.44 28.98 -13.00
N VAL A 165 -1.46 28.47 -12.30
CA VAL A 165 -1.51 28.49 -10.83
C VAL A 165 -0.51 27.51 -10.21
N TRP A 166 -0.31 26.33 -10.80
CA TRP A 166 0.47 25.26 -10.17
C TRP A 166 1.79 24.91 -10.89
N LYS A 167 2.22 25.66 -11.91
CA LYS A 167 3.43 25.37 -12.72
C LYS A 167 4.74 25.24 -11.94
N GLU A 168 4.85 25.90 -10.79
CA GLU A 168 6.07 25.90 -9.96
C GLU A 168 5.96 24.96 -8.75
N ILE A 169 4.78 24.36 -8.50
CA ILE A 169 4.55 23.55 -7.33
C ILE A 169 5.08 22.13 -7.58
N LYS A 170 6.03 21.73 -6.75
CA LYS A 170 6.61 20.38 -6.72
C LYS A 170 6.92 19.98 -5.29
N PHE A 171 6.90 18.68 -5.01
CA PHE A 171 7.26 18.12 -3.72
C PHE A 171 8.48 17.21 -3.89
N GLU A 172 9.67 17.79 -3.73
CA GLU A 172 10.94 17.09 -3.88
C GLU A 172 11.59 16.99 -2.50
N PHE A 173 11.39 15.84 -1.84
CA PHE A 173 11.93 15.54 -0.52
C PHE A 173 12.52 14.14 -0.50
N GLU A 174 13.56 13.94 0.30
CA GLU A 174 14.12 12.62 0.53
C GLU A 174 13.12 11.75 1.30
N ALA A 175 12.86 10.53 0.78
CA ALA A 175 12.02 9.55 1.46
C ALA A 175 12.73 8.99 2.70
N MET A 176 11.98 8.77 3.77
CA MET A 176 12.46 8.13 5.00
C MET A 176 12.37 6.60 4.90
N ASP A 177 11.29 6.10 4.30
CA ASP A 177 11.10 4.68 4.03
C ASP A 177 11.68 4.32 2.66
N VAL A 178 12.97 4.00 2.66
CA VAL A 178 13.71 3.61 1.45
C VAL A 178 14.04 2.12 1.52
N LEU A 179 13.83 1.42 0.40
CA LEU A 179 14.19 0.02 0.25
C LEU A 179 15.70 -0.17 0.43
N ARG A 180 16.10 -1.08 1.31
CA ARG A 180 17.52 -1.36 1.56
C ARG A 180 18.04 -2.38 0.56
N GLN A 181 19.09 -2.01 -0.18
CA GLN A 181 19.78 -2.92 -1.11
C GLN A 181 20.53 -4.05 -0.35
N GLU A 182 20.57 -5.24 -0.96
CA GLU A 182 21.05 -6.51 -0.36
C GLU A 182 22.52 -6.49 0.11
N GLY A 183 23.32 -5.46 -0.23
CA GLY A 183 24.70 -5.30 0.25
C GLY A 183 24.87 -4.58 1.60
N SER A 184 23.81 -3.99 2.16
CA SER A 184 23.87 -3.15 3.37
C SER A 184 23.46 -3.85 4.66
N MET A 185 23.33 -5.18 4.66
CA MET A 185 23.33 -5.97 5.89
C MET A 185 24.74 -5.97 6.50
N GLU A 186 25.19 -4.81 6.98
CA GLU A 186 26.17 -4.81 8.06
C GLU A 186 25.58 -5.65 9.18
N LYS A 187 26.37 -6.63 9.62
CA LYS A 187 26.11 -7.49 10.78
C LYS A 187 25.83 -6.58 11.97
N CYS A 188 24.58 -6.21 12.20
CA CYS A 188 24.18 -5.55 13.44
C CYS A 188 24.38 -6.61 14.52
N GLY A 189 25.44 -6.41 15.31
CA GLY A 189 26.06 -7.43 16.13
C GLY A 189 25.09 -8.08 17.11
N PHE A 190 25.01 -9.40 17.02
CA PHE A 190 24.50 -10.25 18.08
C PHE A 190 25.44 -10.12 19.29
N ASN A 191 24.97 -9.47 20.35
CA ASN A 191 25.58 -9.62 21.67
C ASN A 191 24.50 -10.02 22.67
N SER A 192 24.78 -11.15 23.30
CA SER A 192 23.97 -11.91 24.24
C SER A 192 23.88 -11.24 25.61
N MET A 193 22.70 -11.26 26.22
CA MET A 193 22.41 -11.85 27.55
C MET A 193 21.03 -11.41 28.05
N LEU A 194 20.07 -12.34 28.15
CA LEU A 194 18.84 -12.18 28.95
C LEU A 194 18.84 -13.24 30.06
N SER A 195 18.66 -12.78 31.30
CA SER A 195 18.30 -13.62 32.44
C SER A 195 16.82 -14.00 32.34
N ASN A 196 16.56 -15.30 32.42
CA ASN A 196 15.26 -15.94 32.44
C ASN A 196 14.40 -15.47 33.62
N GLU A 197 13.19 -14.98 33.39
CA GLU A 197 12.09 -15.07 34.38
C GLU A 197 10.66 -14.85 33.85
N GLU A 198 10.44 -14.44 32.58
CA GLU A 198 9.08 -14.23 32.04
C GLU A 198 8.59 -15.28 31.01
N LEU A 199 9.25 -16.43 30.90
CA LEU A 199 8.93 -17.46 29.89
C LEU A 199 7.89 -18.51 30.30
N GLU A 200 7.29 -18.45 31.49
CA GLU A 200 6.41 -19.52 31.96
C GLU A 200 4.97 -19.48 31.40
N HIS A 201 4.51 -18.34 30.86
CA HIS A 201 3.12 -18.24 30.36
C HIS A 201 2.89 -18.73 28.92
N LYS A 202 3.95 -19.18 28.22
CA LYS A 202 3.88 -19.69 26.83
C LYS A 202 3.50 -21.17 26.70
N SER A 203 3.55 -21.94 27.79
CA SER A 203 3.35 -23.40 27.74
C SER A 203 1.89 -23.87 27.76
N ASP A 204 0.94 -22.97 28.05
CA ASP A 204 -0.48 -23.31 28.13
C ASP A 204 -1.27 -23.02 26.85
N LEU A 205 -0.79 -22.12 25.98
CA LEU A 205 -1.41 -21.85 24.67
C LEU A 205 -1.15 -22.95 23.64
N SER A 206 -0.03 -23.68 23.73
CA SER A 206 0.23 -24.81 22.83
C SER A 206 -0.67 -26.01 23.15
N LYS A 207 -1.04 -26.22 24.42
CA LYS A 207 -1.91 -27.33 24.85
C LYS A 207 -3.36 -27.18 24.40
N GLU A 208 -3.85 -25.96 24.15
CA GLU A 208 -5.19 -25.76 23.58
C GLU A 208 -5.26 -26.10 22.09
N MET A 209 -4.14 -26.02 21.36
CA MET A 209 -4.09 -26.31 19.92
C MET A 209 -4.08 -27.81 19.60
N ASP A 210 -3.58 -28.65 20.51
CA ASP A 210 -3.50 -30.10 20.31
C ASP A 210 -4.83 -30.85 20.57
N ASN A 211 -5.85 -30.19 21.15
CA ASN A 211 -7.12 -30.82 21.54
C ASN A 211 -8.29 -30.60 20.58
N LEU A 212 -8.11 -29.92 19.44
CA LEU A 212 -9.15 -29.82 18.41
C LEU A 212 -9.04 -31.00 17.44
N GLY A 213 -9.52 -32.16 17.91
CA GLY A 213 -9.61 -33.39 17.13
C GLY A 213 -10.55 -33.28 15.91
N LEU A 214 -10.31 -34.19 14.94
CA LEU A 214 -11.12 -34.42 13.76
C LEU A 214 -12.63 -34.43 14.07
N ILE A 215 -13.36 -33.39 13.64
CA ILE A 215 -14.81 -33.48 13.47
C ILE A 215 -15.07 -33.66 11.98
N GLY A 216 -15.32 -34.91 11.60
CA GLY A 216 -15.80 -35.24 10.26
C GLY A 216 -17.27 -34.87 10.07
N ASN A 217 -17.58 -34.44 8.84
CA ASN A 217 -18.85 -34.43 8.11
C ASN A 217 -20.16 -34.20 8.87
N THR A 218 -20.88 -33.15 8.47
CA THR A 218 -22.15 -33.22 7.71
C THR A 218 -22.85 -31.87 7.79
N CYS A 219 -23.15 -31.21 6.66
CA CYS A 219 -24.13 -30.11 6.64
C CYS A 219 -24.92 -30.16 5.33
N ALA A 220 -26.03 -30.90 5.37
CA ALA A 220 -27.26 -30.45 4.74
C ALA A 220 -27.77 -29.23 5.53
N GLY A 221 -28.31 -28.22 4.83
CA GLY A 221 -29.06 -27.11 5.44
C GLY A 221 -28.31 -25.78 5.44
N GLY A 222 -28.93 -24.78 4.83
CA GLY A 222 -28.34 -23.50 4.45
C GLY A 222 -27.85 -22.61 5.60
N GLY A 223 -26.70 -22.00 5.37
CA GLY A 223 -26.03 -20.96 6.17
C GLY A 223 -24.85 -20.40 5.35
N PRO A 224 -24.41 -19.15 5.60
CA PRO A 224 -23.50 -18.42 4.71
C PRO A 224 -22.16 -19.14 4.57
N THR A 225 -21.72 -19.31 3.33
CA THR A 225 -20.48 -19.96 2.93
C THR A 225 -19.28 -19.29 3.62
N LEU A 226 -18.62 -20.00 4.54
CA LEU A 226 -17.32 -19.61 5.09
C LEU A 226 -16.28 -19.73 3.97
N ILE A 227 -15.71 -18.62 3.51
CA ILE A 227 -14.79 -18.59 2.37
C ILE A 227 -13.35 -18.97 2.76
N PHE A 228 -12.95 -18.94 4.04
CA PHE A 228 -11.59 -19.31 4.46
C PHE A 228 -11.54 -20.01 5.83
N ASP A 229 -10.80 -21.12 5.92
CA ASP A 229 -10.47 -21.79 7.18
C ASP A 229 -9.25 -21.09 7.85
N VAL A 230 -9.15 -21.16 9.17
CA VAL A 230 -8.13 -20.46 9.99
C VAL A 230 -6.70 -20.88 9.61
N ARG A 231 -6.53 -22.05 8.97
CA ARG A 231 -5.24 -22.54 8.46
C ARG A 231 -4.77 -21.81 7.20
N ASP A 232 -5.69 -21.34 6.35
CA ASP A 232 -5.35 -20.70 5.07
C ASP A 232 -4.86 -19.25 5.28
N ILE A 233 -5.32 -18.60 6.35
CA ILE A 233 -4.90 -17.26 6.76
C ILE A 233 -3.41 -17.17 7.12
N LEU A 234 -2.82 -18.25 7.67
CA LEU A 234 -1.40 -18.27 8.06
C LEU A 234 -0.46 -18.12 6.86
N SER A 235 -0.93 -18.46 5.65
CA SER A 235 -0.17 -18.31 4.41
C SER A 235 -0.29 -16.91 3.78
N LEU A 236 -1.29 -16.12 4.17
CA LEU A 236 -1.65 -14.87 3.50
C LEU A 236 -0.85 -13.64 4.01
N ILE A 237 -0.25 -13.71 5.19
CA ILE A 237 0.55 -12.61 5.76
C ILE A 237 1.84 -13.15 6.37
N TYR A 238 2.72 -13.65 5.51
CA TYR A 238 4.13 -13.85 5.87
C TYR A 238 4.94 -12.71 5.27
N ASP A 239 5.48 -11.84 6.11
CA ASP A 239 6.43 -10.79 5.72
C ASP A 239 7.36 -10.46 6.90
N ASP A 240 8.68 -10.56 6.71
CA ASP A 240 9.71 -10.33 7.73
C ASP A 240 9.99 -8.82 7.95
N THR A 241 9.06 -7.94 7.54
CA THR A 241 9.20 -6.48 7.69
C THR A 241 8.73 -5.90 9.03
N PHE A 242 8.37 -6.75 9.99
CA PHE A 242 8.13 -6.30 11.35
C PHE A 242 9.46 -6.11 12.09
N LYS A 243 9.84 -4.86 12.32
CA LYS A 243 10.90 -4.52 13.27
C LYS A 243 10.28 -3.62 14.33
N LEU A 244 10.08 -4.15 15.54
CA LEU A 244 9.96 -3.27 16.71
C LEU A 244 11.30 -3.29 17.44
N LYS A 245 11.80 -2.09 17.70
CA LYS A 245 12.90 -1.84 18.62
C LYS A 245 12.35 -1.42 19.97
N ASP A 246 12.71 -2.10 21.04
CA ASP A 246 12.38 -1.63 22.39
C ASP A 246 13.29 -0.45 22.82
N ARG A 247 13.11 0.02 24.06
CA ARG A 247 13.92 1.12 24.64
C ARG A 247 15.39 0.77 24.79
N ASN A 248 15.76 -0.51 24.69
CA ASN A 248 17.11 -1.02 24.83
C ASN A 248 17.78 -1.27 23.46
N GLY A 249 17.02 -1.21 22.37
CA GLY A 249 17.51 -1.36 21.00
C GLY A 249 17.30 -2.76 20.41
N ASP A 250 16.63 -3.66 21.11
CA ASP A 250 16.41 -5.05 20.69
C ASP A 250 15.35 -5.14 19.59
N SER A 251 15.65 -5.85 18.51
CA SER A 251 14.76 -5.97 17.35
C SER A 251 13.95 -7.27 17.39
N TYR A 252 12.62 -7.15 17.41
CA TYR A 252 11.69 -8.28 17.42
C TYR A 252 11.02 -8.44 16.05
N SER A 253 10.90 -9.69 15.58
CA SER A 253 10.11 -10.07 14.40
C SER A 253 8.74 -10.58 14.85
N TYR A 254 7.67 -10.05 14.28
CA TYR A 254 6.29 -10.45 14.61
C TYR A 254 5.66 -11.18 13.44
N ILE A 255 4.85 -12.19 13.75
CA ILE A 255 3.93 -12.79 12.78
C ILE A 255 2.56 -12.17 13.03
N LEU A 256 2.02 -11.50 12.02
CA LEU A 256 0.67 -10.95 12.08
C LEU A 256 -0.33 -12.03 11.69
N ILE A 257 -1.11 -12.52 12.65
CA ILE A 257 -2.19 -13.45 12.39
C ILE A 257 -3.50 -12.67 12.47
N LEU A 258 -4.12 -12.38 11.33
CA LEU A 258 -5.44 -11.74 11.29
C LEU A 258 -6.54 -12.78 11.48
N LYS A 259 -7.16 -12.83 12.65
CA LYS A 259 -8.28 -13.72 12.90
C LYS A 259 -9.60 -13.00 12.61
N ILE A 260 -10.23 -13.33 11.48
CA ILE A 260 -11.59 -12.87 11.17
C ILE A 260 -12.58 -13.83 11.85
N ARG A 261 -13.35 -13.33 12.83
CA ARG A 261 -14.46 -14.07 13.43
C ARG A 261 -15.74 -13.25 13.27
N SER A 262 -16.68 -13.74 12.47
CA SER A 262 -18.05 -13.21 12.40
C SER A 262 -18.09 -11.67 12.31
N LEU A 263 -17.49 -11.10 11.26
CA LEU A 263 -17.39 -9.64 11.00
C LEU A 263 -16.53 -8.85 12.01
N ARG A 264 -15.80 -9.51 12.91
CA ARG A 264 -14.76 -8.87 13.74
C ARG A 264 -13.37 -9.27 13.24
N LEU A 265 -12.62 -8.27 12.77
CA LEU A 265 -11.19 -8.41 12.54
C LEU A 265 -10.47 -8.37 13.89
N THR A 266 -9.86 -9.47 14.30
CA THR A 266 -8.99 -9.52 15.47
C THR A 266 -7.56 -9.65 14.98
N MET A 267 -6.78 -8.58 15.15
CA MET A 267 -5.34 -8.60 14.87
C MET A 267 -4.63 -9.33 16.02
N ILE A 268 -4.16 -10.54 15.78
CA ILE A 268 -3.35 -11.30 16.74
C ILE A 268 -1.89 -11.13 16.33
N VAL A 269 -1.18 -10.31 17.08
CA VAL A 269 0.27 -10.11 16.93
C VAL A 269 0.96 -11.24 17.70
N THR A 270 1.56 -12.19 17.00
CA THR A 270 2.29 -13.30 17.63
C THR A 270 3.78 -13.00 17.65
N LEU A 271 4.35 -12.91 18.85
CA LEU A 271 5.78 -12.75 19.10
C LEU A 271 6.52 -14.07 18.85
N ARG A 272 7.28 -14.13 17.74
CA ARG A 272 8.32 -15.15 17.61
C ARG A 272 9.64 -14.53 18.06
N VAL A 273 10.02 -14.83 19.29
CA VAL A 273 11.36 -14.54 19.80
C VAL A 273 12.27 -15.62 19.20
N GLY A 274 13.19 -15.21 18.33
CA GLY A 274 14.28 -16.03 17.81
C GLY A 274 15.50 -15.93 18.69
#